data_AF-A0A7W6ZR38-F1
#
_entry.id   AF-A0A7W6ZR38-F1
#
_cell.length_a   1.000
_cell.length_b   1.000
_cell.length_c   1.000
_cell.angle_alpha   90.00
_cell.angle_beta   90.00
_cell.angle_gamma   90.00
#
_symmetry.space_group_name_H-M   'P 1'
#
loop_
_entity.id
_entity.type
_entity.pdbx_description
1 polymer ?
#
loop_
_entity_poly.entity_id
_entity_poly.type
_entity_poly.pdbx_seq_one_letter_code
_entity_poly.pdbx_strand_id
1 'polypeptide(L)'
;MQFAKSTFIRPGSNATYGTVAVALSFFVFAYSSLFGQVSILAYYGLWFPLVLIGYRSTLGNYQKQLWLFAFGVFACLSIFWSAAPSVTARAAIQYMTHIICALIAMRTIDIRTLTRGAIAGTGIVLLYSILFGYYAYDPLDSTYSFVGAFDSKNQLGFYASLGIYFAFAAVFILGERRIWMVGGGIAGLLSAYCLLASQSATSVLTTGLIVALAIGMRGILFLSPRQRKRLFVVLAITGLAVIVAGVNFGGVDLVLGAFGKDSTLTGRTYLWQQGIEAAAQHPLFGVGYQGYWVQGFSEPERLWDEFYIASRTGFHFHNTFIETTVETGLIGVSLLVAILLTGLVGHLKRFLTDIRNDESYVLVGIATLLLTRAFVEIDILNPYQIGSFLFYYTAGKLTMKTRAPKPVPLAPEDRMEFVPSMNWESRISR
;
A
#
# COMPACT_ATOMS: atom_id res chain seq x y z
N MET A 1 20.82 1.52 -33.53
CA MET A 1 20.24 2.23 -32.36
C MET A 1 20.80 1.62 -31.07
N GLN A 2 21.81 2.24 -30.46
CA GLN A 2 22.17 1.89 -29.08
C GLN A 2 21.12 2.50 -28.17
N PHE A 3 20.12 1.71 -27.73
CA PHE A 3 19.28 2.15 -26.61
C PHE A 3 20.21 2.44 -25.44
N ALA A 4 20.32 3.71 -25.05
CA ALA A 4 21.13 4.08 -23.89
C ALA A 4 20.59 3.29 -22.70
N LYS A 5 21.36 2.30 -22.21
CA LYS A 5 20.97 1.38 -21.13
C LYS A 5 20.39 2.12 -19.91
N SER A 6 20.77 3.38 -19.71
CA SER A 6 20.21 4.30 -18.70
C SER A 6 18.70 4.56 -18.80
N THR A 7 18.07 4.37 -19.97
CA THR A 7 16.64 4.65 -20.17
C THR A 7 15.76 3.78 -19.29
N PHE A 8 16.17 2.54 -18.98
CA PHE A 8 15.41 1.59 -18.16
C PHE A 8 15.41 1.90 -16.66
N ILE A 9 16.42 2.62 -16.17
CA ILE A 9 16.60 2.88 -14.73
C ILE A 9 16.16 4.30 -14.35
N ARG A 10 16.18 5.25 -15.29
CA ARG A 10 15.86 6.65 -15.01
C ARG A 10 14.34 6.84 -14.88
N PRO A 11 13.85 7.33 -13.71
CA PRO A 11 12.43 7.61 -13.53
C PRO A 11 11.90 8.58 -14.58
N GLY A 12 10.72 8.28 -15.12
CA GLY A 12 10.07 9.05 -16.18
C GLY A 12 10.48 8.66 -17.60
N SER A 13 11.74 8.27 -17.84
CA SER A 13 12.16 7.76 -19.17
C SER A 13 11.90 6.27 -19.37
N ASN A 14 11.73 5.51 -18.28
CA ASN A 14 11.43 4.08 -18.29
C ASN A 14 9.92 3.77 -18.22
N ALA A 15 9.05 4.73 -18.53
CA ALA A 15 7.61 4.61 -18.29
C ALA A 15 6.99 3.32 -18.86
N THR A 16 7.37 2.90 -20.07
CA THR A 16 6.86 1.66 -20.68
C THR A 16 7.27 0.43 -19.87
N TYR A 17 8.58 0.26 -19.63
CA TYR A 17 9.11 -0.85 -18.84
C TYR A 17 8.52 -0.87 -17.43
N GLY A 18 8.55 0.28 -16.76
CA GLY A 18 8.10 0.41 -15.38
C GLY A 18 6.60 0.13 -15.22
N THR A 19 5.78 0.57 -16.17
CA THR A 19 4.33 0.29 -16.17
C THR A 19 4.08 -1.21 -16.26
N VAL A 20 4.76 -1.90 -17.19
CA VAL A 20 4.65 -3.36 -17.35
C VAL A 20 5.19 -4.10 -16.13
N ALA A 21 6.36 -3.71 -15.62
CA ALA A 21 6.98 -4.35 -14.46
C ALA A 21 6.10 -4.23 -13.20
N VAL A 22 5.50 -3.05 -12.97
CA VAL A 22 4.54 -2.85 -11.88
C VAL A 22 3.27 -3.67 -12.10
N ALA A 23 2.67 -3.64 -13.30
CA ALA A 23 1.45 -4.39 -13.58
C ALA A 23 1.62 -5.90 -13.41
N LEU A 24 2.73 -6.45 -13.91
CA LEU A 24 3.09 -7.86 -13.72
C LEU A 24 3.40 -8.17 -12.25
N SER A 25 4.02 -7.25 -11.51
CA SER A 25 4.23 -7.44 -10.06
C SER A 25 2.90 -7.52 -9.32
N PHE A 26 1.91 -6.69 -9.65
CA PHE A 26 0.55 -6.80 -9.09
C PHE A 26 -0.08 -8.17 -9.37
N PHE A 27 0.06 -8.69 -10.60
CA PHE A 27 -0.45 -10.01 -10.95
C PHE A 27 0.27 -11.14 -10.19
N VAL A 28 1.60 -11.08 -10.11
CA VAL A 28 2.39 -12.05 -9.33
C VAL A 28 1.98 -12.00 -7.86
N PHE A 29 1.85 -10.82 -7.27
CA PHE A 29 1.48 -10.68 -5.86
C PHE A 29 0.04 -11.09 -5.59
N ALA A 30 -0.84 -11.10 -6.59
CA ALA A 30 -2.20 -11.57 -6.45
C ALA A 30 -2.27 -13.10 -6.46
N TYR A 31 -1.46 -13.75 -7.30
CA TYR A 31 -1.64 -15.16 -7.64
C TYR A 31 -0.37 -16.01 -7.46
N SER A 32 0.60 -15.56 -6.67
CA SER A 32 1.81 -16.34 -6.40
C SER A 32 1.51 -17.67 -5.69
N SER A 33 0.41 -17.75 -4.93
CA SER A 33 -0.09 -19.02 -4.36
C SER A 33 -0.56 -20.00 -5.43
N LEU A 34 -1.12 -19.51 -6.54
CA LEU A 34 -1.61 -20.33 -7.66
C LEU A 34 -0.50 -20.76 -8.61
N PHE A 35 0.40 -19.84 -8.98
CA PHE A 35 1.46 -20.08 -9.97
C PHE A 35 2.80 -20.49 -9.36
N GLY A 36 2.91 -20.50 -8.03
CA GLY A 36 4.07 -20.96 -7.29
C GLY A 36 5.37 -20.23 -7.66
N GLN A 37 6.47 -20.99 -7.67
CA GLN A 37 7.83 -20.45 -7.80
C GLN A 37 8.08 -19.71 -9.12
N VAL A 38 7.41 -20.09 -10.22
CA VAL A 38 7.58 -19.45 -11.54
C VAL A 38 7.22 -17.97 -11.47
N SER A 39 6.13 -17.63 -10.77
CA SER A 39 5.69 -16.25 -10.59
C SER A 39 6.71 -15.42 -9.79
N ILE A 40 7.31 -16.00 -8.75
CA ILE A 40 8.34 -15.37 -7.92
C ILE A 40 9.61 -15.12 -8.75
N LEU A 41 10.03 -16.10 -9.55
CA LEU A 41 11.17 -15.93 -10.46
C LEU A 41 10.90 -14.86 -11.52
N ALA A 42 9.68 -14.78 -12.04
CA ALA A 42 9.29 -13.70 -12.95
C ALA A 42 9.38 -12.33 -12.26
N TYR A 43 8.88 -12.21 -11.02
CA TYR A 43 9.01 -10.99 -10.23
C TYR A 43 10.47 -10.57 -10.02
N TYR A 44 11.35 -11.50 -9.68
CA TYR A 44 12.79 -11.24 -9.59
C TYR A 44 13.40 -10.84 -10.94
N GLY A 45 12.97 -11.48 -12.03
CA GLY A 45 13.35 -11.13 -13.40
C GLY A 45 12.95 -9.72 -13.81
N LEU A 46 11.92 -9.12 -13.19
CA LEU A 46 11.50 -7.74 -13.43
C LEU A 46 12.35 -6.69 -12.68
N TRP A 47 13.01 -7.05 -11.58
CA TRP A 47 13.67 -6.04 -10.73
C TRP A 47 15.18 -6.22 -10.61
N PHE A 48 15.70 -7.45 -10.45
CA PHE A 48 17.14 -7.67 -10.28
C PHE A 48 17.99 -7.35 -11.51
N PRO A 49 17.57 -7.61 -12.76
CA PRO A 49 18.38 -7.25 -13.93
C PRO A 49 18.67 -5.74 -14.04
N LEU A 50 17.86 -4.87 -13.44
CA LEU A 50 18.13 -3.43 -13.37
C LEU A 50 19.41 -3.09 -12.60
N VAL A 51 19.88 -3.98 -11.71
CA VAL A 51 21.16 -3.83 -11.01
C VAL A 51 22.32 -3.96 -12.00
N LEU A 52 22.24 -4.91 -12.92
CA LEU A 52 23.27 -5.15 -13.95
C LEU A 52 23.35 -3.99 -14.95
N ILE A 53 22.22 -3.32 -15.20
CA ILE A 53 22.15 -2.15 -16.09
C ILE A 53 22.77 -0.91 -15.43
N GLY A 54 22.72 -0.77 -14.09
CA GLY A 54 23.24 0.40 -13.40
C GLY A 54 23.15 0.34 -11.87
N TYR A 55 24.05 -0.41 -11.25
CA TYR A 55 24.05 -0.68 -9.80
C TYR A 55 24.01 0.59 -8.93
N ARG A 56 24.71 1.67 -9.30
CA ARG A 56 24.74 2.92 -8.51
C ARG A 56 23.38 3.60 -8.44
N SER A 57 22.63 3.59 -9.54
CA SER A 57 21.28 4.16 -9.60
C SER A 57 20.24 3.25 -8.98
N THR A 58 20.44 1.93 -9.07
CA THR A 58 19.48 0.92 -8.66
C THR A 58 19.59 0.54 -7.18
N LEU A 59 20.81 0.40 -6.64
CA LEU A 59 21.06 0.13 -5.23
C LEU A 59 21.23 1.43 -4.42
N GLY A 60 21.84 2.46 -5.04
CA GLY A 60 22.11 3.73 -4.37
C GLY A 60 23.06 3.60 -3.17
N ASN A 61 23.09 4.61 -2.32
CA ASN A 61 23.76 4.52 -1.01
C ASN A 61 22.71 4.10 0.03
N TYR A 62 22.89 2.95 0.69
CA TYR A 62 21.96 2.40 1.68
C TYR A 62 22.02 3.06 3.06
N GLN A 63 23.02 3.90 3.35
CA GLN A 63 23.17 4.51 4.68
C GLN A 63 21.91 5.25 5.14
N LYS A 64 21.14 5.84 4.22
CA LYS A 64 19.89 6.54 4.54
C LYS A 64 18.66 5.64 4.61
N GLN A 65 18.81 4.37 4.22
CA GLN A 65 17.75 3.37 4.06
C GLN A 65 17.96 2.18 5.00
N LEU A 66 19.01 2.15 5.84
CA LEU A 66 19.28 1.03 6.75
C LEU A 66 18.07 0.72 7.64
N TRP A 67 17.33 1.74 8.08
CA TRP A 67 16.11 1.57 8.87
C TRP A 67 15.01 0.78 8.14
N LEU A 68 14.97 0.80 6.80
CA LEU A 68 14.02 0.00 6.00
C LEU A 68 14.36 -1.49 5.99
N PHE A 69 15.61 -1.83 6.29
CA PHE A 69 16.05 -3.23 6.41
C PHE A 69 15.92 -3.76 7.83
N ALA A 70 15.66 -2.91 8.82
CA ALA A 70 15.71 -3.30 10.23
C ALA A 70 14.80 -4.50 10.54
N PHE A 71 13.53 -4.44 10.11
CA PHE A 71 12.60 -5.55 10.27
C PHE A 71 13.05 -6.80 9.49
N GLY A 72 13.46 -6.66 8.23
CA GLY A 72 13.93 -7.79 7.42
C GLY A 72 15.17 -8.48 8.01
N VAL A 73 16.13 -7.71 8.53
CA VAL A 73 17.32 -8.25 9.20
C VAL A 73 16.91 -8.97 10.47
N PHE A 74 16.00 -8.39 11.26
CA PHE A 74 15.50 -9.03 12.47
C PHE A 74 14.74 -10.33 12.17
N ALA A 75 13.94 -10.37 11.09
CA ALA A 75 13.31 -11.58 10.59
C ALA A 75 14.35 -12.65 10.20
N CYS A 76 15.46 -12.27 9.55
CA CYS A 76 16.56 -13.20 9.28
C CYS A 76 17.27 -13.67 10.55
N LEU A 77 17.47 -12.80 11.54
CA LEU A 77 18.05 -13.20 12.83
C LEU A 77 17.13 -14.19 13.56
N SER A 78 15.80 -14.06 13.39
CA SER A 78 14.84 -14.94 14.04
C SER A 78 14.93 -16.42 13.66
N ILE A 79 15.69 -16.75 12.61
CA ILE A 79 16.04 -18.14 12.25
C ILE A 79 16.69 -18.86 13.44
N PHE A 80 17.52 -18.18 14.23
CA PHE A 80 18.33 -18.81 15.29
C PHE A 80 17.53 -19.23 16.53
N TRP A 81 16.36 -18.64 16.76
CA TRP A 81 15.48 -19.01 17.88
C TRP A 81 14.10 -19.49 17.43
N SER A 82 13.89 -19.64 16.12
CA SER A 82 12.59 -20.04 15.57
C SER A 82 12.21 -21.46 15.99
N ALA A 83 10.94 -21.65 16.31
CA ALA A 83 10.35 -22.97 16.50
C ALA A 83 10.37 -23.81 15.20
N ALA A 84 10.38 -23.16 14.03
CA ALA A 84 10.46 -23.80 12.71
C ALA A 84 11.55 -23.14 11.83
N PRO A 85 12.86 -23.41 12.08
CA PRO A 85 13.96 -22.68 11.46
C PRO A 85 13.97 -22.70 9.92
N SER A 86 13.56 -23.81 9.30
CA SER A 86 13.53 -23.95 7.84
C SER A 86 12.42 -23.10 7.19
N VAL A 87 11.25 -23.02 7.84
CA VAL A 87 10.14 -22.17 7.41
C VAL A 87 10.52 -20.70 7.55
N THR A 88 11.07 -20.32 8.71
CA THR A 88 11.53 -18.96 8.99
C THR A 88 12.66 -18.55 8.05
N ALA A 89 13.65 -19.41 7.79
CA ALA A 89 14.75 -19.11 6.88
C ALA A 89 14.26 -18.81 5.47
N ARG A 90 13.35 -19.64 4.95
CA ARG A 90 12.72 -19.42 3.65
C ARG A 90 11.98 -18.08 3.64
N ALA A 91 11.06 -17.86 4.58
CA ALA A 91 10.23 -16.66 4.60
C ALA A 91 11.06 -15.38 4.77
N ALA A 92 12.05 -15.37 5.68
CA ALA A 92 12.88 -14.21 5.94
C ALA A 92 13.76 -13.82 4.74
N ILE A 93 14.32 -14.80 4.03
CA ILE A 93 15.10 -14.55 2.79
C ILE A 93 14.19 -13.99 1.69
N GLN A 94 12.98 -14.56 1.54
CA GLN A 94 11.98 -14.07 0.59
C GLN A 94 11.55 -12.63 0.92
N TYR A 95 11.36 -12.31 2.20
CA TYR A 95 11.01 -10.96 2.64
C TYR A 95 12.17 -9.97 2.42
N MET A 96 13.40 -10.36 2.71
CA MET A 96 14.59 -9.54 2.47
C MET A 96 14.77 -9.20 0.99
N THR A 97 14.66 -10.19 0.11
CA THR A 97 14.76 -10.00 -1.34
C THR A 97 13.59 -9.18 -1.90
N HIS A 98 12.39 -9.32 -1.34
CA HIS A 98 11.23 -8.48 -1.63
C HIS A 98 11.47 -7.01 -1.24
N ILE A 99 12.04 -6.74 -0.05
CA ILE A 99 12.46 -5.38 0.34
C ILE A 99 13.42 -4.80 -0.71
N ILE A 100 14.43 -5.56 -1.12
CA ILE A 100 15.40 -5.11 -2.13
C ILE A 100 14.69 -4.74 -3.43
N CYS A 101 13.78 -5.59 -3.93
CA CYS A 101 13.03 -5.33 -5.15
C CYS A 101 12.11 -4.10 -5.03
N ALA A 102 11.42 -3.92 -3.90
CA ALA A 102 10.61 -2.72 -3.63
C ALA A 102 11.47 -1.45 -3.61
N LEU A 103 12.69 -1.53 -3.06
CA LEU A 103 13.66 -0.44 -3.02
C LEU A 103 14.29 -0.12 -4.38
N ILE A 104 14.47 -1.13 -5.24
CA ILE A 104 14.82 -0.95 -6.65
C ILE A 104 13.70 -0.18 -7.34
N ALA A 105 12.46 -0.67 -7.25
CA ALA A 105 11.29 -0.02 -7.84
C ALA A 105 11.14 1.43 -7.37
N MET A 106 11.32 1.68 -6.07
CA MET A 106 11.27 3.03 -5.49
C MET A 106 12.24 4.02 -6.13
N ARG A 107 13.44 3.55 -6.51
CA ARG A 107 14.49 4.37 -7.14
C ARG A 107 14.29 4.55 -8.64
N THR A 108 13.76 3.53 -9.31
CA THR A 108 13.66 3.52 -10.77
C THR A 108 12.32 4.01 -11.29
N ILE A 109 11.25 3.91 -10.50
CA ILE A 109 9.87 4.22 -10.90
C ILE A 109 9.44 5.56 -10.30
N ASP A 110 8.83 6.42 -11.13
CA ASP A 110 8.18 7.65 -10.67
C ASP A 110 6.71 7.38 -10.35
N ILE A 111 6.07 8.30 -9.62
CA ILE A 111 4.69 8.10 -9.16
C ILE A 111 3.70 7.86 -10.32
N ARG A 112 3.89 8.52 -11.46
CA ARG A 112 3.03 8.33 -12.64
C ARG A 112 3.15 6.92 -13.19
N THR A 113 4.37 6.41 -13.33
CA THR A 113 4.59 5.03 -13.82
C THR A 113 4.08 3.99 -12.82
N LEU A 114 4.23 4.23 -11.51
CA LEU A 114 3.61 3.37 -10.49
C LEU A 114 2.09 3.37 -10.63
N THR A 115 1.44 4.53 -10.74
CA THR A 115 -0.01 4.64 -10.86
C THR A 115 -0.54 3.99 -12.14
N ARG A 116 0.13 4.19 -13.27
CA ARG A 116 -0.23 3.55 -14.55
C ARG A 116 -0.11 2.03 -14.48
N GLY A 117 1.00 1.55 -13.91
CA GLY A 117 1.23 0.12 -13.72
C GLY A 117 0.24 -0.48 -12.73
N ALA A 118 -0.12 0.24 -11.67
CA ALA A 118 -1.13 -0.18 -10.70
C ALA A 118 -2.52 -0.29 -11.36
N ILE A 119 -2.95 0.71 -12.14
CA ILE A 119 -4.23 0.67 -12.88
C ILE A 119 -4.28 -0.55 -13.82
N ALA A 120 -3.22 -0.75 -14.61
CA ALA A 120 -3.14 -1.88 -15.53
C ALA A 120 -3.12 -3.22 -14.76
N GLY A 121 -2.31 -3.31 -13.71
CA GLY A 121 -2.17 -4.49 -12.86
C GLY A 121 -3.47 -4.86 -12.15
N THR A 122 -4.14 -3.90 -11.50
CA THR A 122 -5.45 -4.14 -10.87
C THR A 122 -6.50 -4.51 -11.91
N GLY A 123 -6.48 -3.89 -13.10
CA GLY A 123 -7.38 -4.28 -14.20
C GLY A 123 -7.18 -5.74 -14.59
N ILE A 124 -5.94 -6.17 -14.82
CA ILE A 124 -5.62 -7.56 -15.19
C ILE A 124 -6.02 -8.53 -14.07
N VAL A 125 -5.67 -8.22 -12.81
CA VAL A 125 -6.02 -9.06 -11.65
C VAL A 125 -7.53 -9.21 -11.51
N LEU A 126 -8.28 -8.10 -11.54
CA LEU A 126 -9.73 -8.17 -11.37
C LEU A 126 -10.44 -8.85 -12.55
N LEU A 127 -9.96 -8.66 -13.78
CA LEU A 127 -10.47 -9.39 -14.94
C LEU A 127 -10.20 -10.89 -14.80
N TYR A 128 -9.00 -11.29 -14.39
CA TYR A 128 -8.68 -12.69 -14.14
C TYR A 128 -9.60 -13.28 -13.05
N SER A 129 -9.79 -12.56 -11.94
CA SER A 129 -10.72 -12.94 -10.89
C SER A 129 -12.16 -13.08 -11.38
N ILE A 130 -12.64 -12.25 -12.32
CA ILE A 130 -13.99 -12.40 -12.87
C ILE A 130 -14.09 -13.61 -13.79
N LEU A 131 -13.07 -13.87 -14.60
CA LEU A 131 -13.07 -14.97 -15.58
C LEU A 131 -12.88 -16.34 -14.93
N PHE A 132 -12.06 -16.42 -13.89
CA PHE A 132 -11.62 -17.68 -13.28
C PHE A 132 -11.94 -17.79 -11.79
N GLY A 133 -12.63 -16.80 -11.23
CA GLY A 133 -12.97 -16.79 -9.82
C GLY A 133 -14.18 -17.61 -9.45
N TYR A 134 -14.35 -17.79 -8.15
CA TYR A 134 -15.43 -18.58 -7.57
C TYR A 134 -16.07 -17.88 -6.38
N TYR A 135 -17.21 -18.41 -5.95
CA TYR A 135 -17.87 -18.01 -4.72
C TYR A 135 -17.47 -18.99 -3.62
N ALA A 136 -16.99 -18.46 -2.49
CA ALA A 136 -16.68 -19.26 -1.32
C ALA A 136 -17.80 -19.13 -0.28
N TYR A 137 -18.13 -20.25 0.35
CA TYR A 137 -19.00 -20.28 1.51
C TYR A 137 -18.22 -19.86 2.75
N ASP A 138 -18.76 -18.90 3.51
CA ASP A 138 -18.22 -18.49 4.79
C ASP A 138 -19.03 -19.18 5.92
N PRO A 139 -18.44 -20.15 6.63
CA PRO A 139 -19.16 -20.88 7.68
C PRO A 139 -19.59 -19.98 8.86
N LEU A 140 -18.87 -18.89 9.11
CA LEU A 140 -19.15 -17.97 10.22
C LEU A 140 -20.34 -17.06 9.89
N ASP A 141 -20.38 -16.53 8.66
CA ASP A 141 -21.44 -15.63 8.20
C ASP A 141 -22.62 -16.39 7.55
N SER A 142 -22.50 -17.72 7.33
CA SER A 142 -23.47 -18.55 6.59
C SER A 142 -23.85 -18.01 5.21
N THR A 143 -22.92 -17.33 4.53
CA THR A 143 -23.15 -16.63 3.26
C THR A 143 -22.15 -17.04 2.19
N TYR A 144 -22.52 -16.85 0.92
CA TYR A 144 -21.60 -16.98 -0.20
C TYR A 144 -21.13 -15.59 -0.62
N SER A 145 -19.81 -15.41 -0.67
CA SER A 145 -19.17 -14.18 -1.14
C SER A 145 -18.36 -14.46 -2.40
N PHE A 146 -18.34 -13.51 -3.34
CA PHE A 146 -17.46 -13.64 -4.50
C PHE A 146 -16.02 -13.40 -4.05
N VAL A 147 -15.18 -14.43 -4.15
CA VAL A 147 -13.78 -14.34 -3.73
C VAL A 147 -12.85 -14.05 -4.91
N GLY A 148 -13.36 -14.20 -6.14
CA GLY A 148 -12.50 -14.12 -7.32
C GLY A 148 -11.56 -15.31 -7.37
N ALA A 149 -10.37 -15.12 -7.94
CA ALA A 149 -9.33 -16.15 -7.99
C ALA A 149 -8.37 -16.05 -6.78
N PHE A 150 -8.88 -15.60 -5.63
CA PHE A 150 -8.12 -15.47 -4.38
C PHE A 150 -8.54 -16.54 -3.38
N ASP A 151 -7.79 -16.66 -2.28
CA ASP A 151 -8.16 -17.51 -1.14
C ASP A 151 -9.15 -16.83 -0.18
N SER A 152 -9.31 -15.50 -0.26
CA SER A 152 -10.15 -14.73 0.67
C SER A 152 -10.82 -13.49 0.04
N LYS A 153 -12.09 -13.25 0.42
CA LYS A 153 -12.88 -12.07 0.01
C LYS A 153 -12.17 -10.74 0.30
N ASN A 154 -11.34 -10.71 1.35
CA ASN A 154 -10.60 -9.52 1.76
C ASN A 154 -9.40 -9.21 0.84
N GLN A 155 -8.84 -10.20 0.16
CA GLN A 155 -7.79 -9.99 -0.84
C GLN A 155 -8.37 -9.39 -2.12
N LEU A 156 -9.49 -9.93 -2.62
CA LEU A 156 -10.22 -9.33 -3.75
C LEU A 156 -10.59 -7.87 -3.45
N GLY A 157 -11.16 -7.64 -2.26
CA GLY A 157 -11.51 -6.31 -1.80
C GLY A 157 -10.30 -5.38 -1.68
N PHE A 158 -9.12 -5.88 -1.30
CA PHE A 158 -7.89 -5.08 -1.26
C PHE A 158 -7.45 -4.59 -2.64
N TYR A 159 -7.41 -5.49 -3.63
CA TYR A 159 -7.05 -5.13 -5.01
C TYR A 159 -8.07 -4.18 -5.63
N ALA A 160 -9.36 -4.35 -5.33
CA ALA A 160 -10.40 -3.40 -5.70
C ALA A 160 -10.21 -2.03 -5.03
N SER A 161 -9.87 -2.00 -3.74
CA SER A 161 -9.57 -0.75 -3.00
C SER A 161 -8.41 0.00 -3.65
N LEU A 162 -7.33 -0.71 -4.00
CA LEU A 162 -6.18 -0.14 -4.71
C LEU A 162 -6.57 0.37 -6.09
N GLY A 163 -7.37 -0.38 -6.86
CA GLY A 163 -7.82 0.02 -8.20
C GLY A 163 -8.64 1.31 -8.17
N ILE A 164 -9.60 1.44 -7.24
CA ILE A 164 -10.37 2.68 -7.01
C ILE A 164 -9.43 3.82 -6.63
N TYR A 165 -8.53 3.58 -5.68
CA TYR A 165 -7.61 4.60 -5.19
C TYR A 165 -6.66 5.12 -6.28
N PHE A 166 -6.05 4.23 -7.06
CA PHE A 166 -5.15 4.61 -8.14
C PHE A 166 -5.88 5.25 -9.32
N ALA A 167 -7.10 4.81 -9.64
CA ALA A 167 -7.96 5.47 -10.63
C ALA A 167 -8.27 6.92 -10.19
N PHE A 168 -8.65 7.12 -8.92
CA PHE A 168 -8.85 8.46 -8.36
C PHE A 168 -7.57 9.29 -8.42
N ALA A 169 -6.45 8.74 -7.96
CA ALA A 169 -5.16 9.44 -7.95
C ALA A 169 -4.70 9.84 -9.36
N ALA A 170 -4.87 8.98 -10.36
CA ALA A 170 -4.52 9.27 -11.74
C ALA A 170 -5.24 10.50 -12.27
N VAL A 171 -6.56 10.57 -12.08
CA VAL A 171 -7.40 11.66 -12.62
C VAL A 171 -7.27 12.92 -11.78
N PHE A 172 -7.49 12.82 -10.47
CA PHE A 172 -7.68 13.98 -9.61
C PHE A 172 -6.39 14.50 -8.98
N ILE A 173 -5.37 13.67 -8.78
CA ILE A 173 -4.10 14.11 -8.19
C ILE A 173 -3.06 14.36 -9.28
N LEU A 174 -2.83 13.38 -10.15
CA LEU A 174 -1.78 13.42 -11.16
C LEU A 174 -2.21 14.09 -12.49
N GLY A 175 -3.51 14.26 -12.72
CA GLY A 175 -4.04 14.88 -13.94
C GLY A 175 -3.70 14.08 -15.20
N GLU A 176 -3.66 12.74 -15.11
CA GLU A 176 -3.53 11.86 -16.27
C GLU A 176 -4.70 12.06 -17.25
N ARG A 177 -4.42 11.97 -18.55
CA ARG A 177 -5.40 12.21 -19.63
C ARG A 177 -5.41 11.07 -20.63
N ARG A 178 -6.38 11.10 -21.56
CA ARG A 178 -6.50 10.16 -22.69
C ARG A 178 -6.62 8.70 -22.21
N ILE A 179 -5.77 7.81 -22.73
CA ILE A 179 -5.83 6.37 -22.48
C ILE A 179 -5.76 6.02 -20.99
N TRP A 180 -5.01 6.77 -20.17
CA TRP A 180 -4.91 6.50 -18.73
C TRP A 180 -6.10 7.01 -17.92
N MET A 181 -6.83 8.00 -18.44
CA MET A 181 -8.12 8.42 -17.86
C MET A 181 -9.21 7.39 -18.18
N VAL A 182 -9.26 6.91 -19.43
CA VAL A 182 -10.21 5.87 -19.85
C VAL A 182 -9.90 4.54 -19.16
N GLY A 183 -8.64 4.10 -19.20
CA GLY A 183 -8.20 2.89 -18.53
C GLY A 183 -8.37 2.95 -17.02
N GLY A 184 -8.11 4.11 -16.39
CA GLY A 184 -8.40 4.35 -14.98
C GLY A 184 -9.90 4.28 -14.68
N GLY A 185 -10.75 4.84 -15.54
CA GLY A 185 -12.21 4.74 -15.42
C GLY A 185 -12.70 3.30 -15.52
N ILE A 186 -12.23 2.53 -16.50
CA ILE A 186 -12.58 1.11 -16.66
C ILE A 186 -12.11 0.30 -15.46
N ALA A 187 -10.85 0.43 -15.06
CA ALA A 187 -10.30 -0.27 -13.89
C ALA A 187 -11.03 0.13 -12.60
N GLY A 188 -11.40 1.40 -12.45
CA GLY A 188 -12.17 1.91 -11.32
C GLY A 188 -13.58 1.34 -11.25
N LEU A 189 -14.29 1.26 -12.38
CA LEU A 189 -15.61 0.63 -12.47
C LEU A 189 -15.54 -0.88 -12.17
N LEU A 190 -14.54 -1.56 -12.74
CA LEU A 190 -14.28 -2.98 -12.47
C LEU A 190 -14.01 -3.21 -10.98
N SER A 191 -13.21 -2.32 -10.38
CA SER A 191 -12.91 -2.35 -8.96
C SER A 191 -14.15 -2.10 -8.10
N ALA A 192 -14.99 -1.14 -8.45
CA ALA A 192 -16.26 -0.90 -7.76
C ALA A 192 -17.18 -2.13 -7.81
N TYR A 193 -17.30 -2.76 -8.98
CA TYR A 193 -18.04 -4.01 -9.13
C TYR A 193 -17.48 -5.14 -8.24
N CYS A 194 -16.17 -5.40 -8.32
CA CYS A 194 -15.55 -6.46 -7.50
C CYS A 194 -15.64 -6.17 -6.00
N LEU A 195 -15.53 -4.90 -5.59
CA LEU A 195 -15.68 -4.51 -4.20
C LEU A 195 -17.09 -4.81 -3.68
N LEU A 196 -18.12 -4.45 -4.45
CA LEU A 196 -19.52 -4.77 -4.14
C LEU A 196 -19.76 -6.29 -4.12
N ALA A 197 -19.25 -7.01 -5.12
CA ALA A 197 -19.41 -8.46 -5.21
C ALA A 197 -18.71 -9.22 -4.07
N SER A 198 -17.59 -8.69 -3.56
CA SER A 198 -16.83 -9.32 -2.47
C SER A 198 -17.54 -9.30 -1.13
N GLN A 199 -18.48 -8.39 -0.93
CA GLN A 199 -19.15 -8.12 0.36
C GLN A 199 -18.15 -7.95 1.55
N SER A 200 -16.91 -7.54 1.27
CA SER A 200 -15.88 -7.34 2.29
C SER A 200 -16.11 -6.00 3.01
N ALA A 201 -16.75 -6.04 4.19
CA ALA A 201 -16.96 -4.87 5.04
C ALA A 201 -15.66 -4.07 5.28
N THR A 202 -14.56 -4.78 5.61
CA THR A 202 -13.23 -4.18 5.77
C THR A 202 -12.81 -3.38 4.56
N SER A 203 -12.94 -3.97 3.36
CA SER A 203 -12.49 -3.33 2.13
C SER A 203 -13.41 -2.16 1.72
N VAL A 204 -14.72 -2.28 1.93
CA VAL A 204 -15.67 -1.20 1.66
C VAL A 204 -15.40 0.00 2.57
N LEU A 205 -15.27 -0.23 3.88
CA LEU A 205 -15.01 0.83 4.86
C LEU A 205 -13.67 1.53 4.61
N THR A 206 -12.61 0.74 4.39
CA THR A 206 -11.27 1.30 4.11
C THR A 206 -11.21 2.03 2.77
N THR A 207 -11.92 1.54 1.75
CA THR A 207 -12.08 2.25 0.46
C THR A 207 -12.82 3.58 0.62
N GLY A 208 -13.96 3.57 1.32
CA GLY A 208 -14.76 4.77 1.56
C GLY A 208 -13.96 5.83 2.31
N LEU A 209 -13.26 5.41 3.38
CA LEU A 209 -12.36 6.27 4.13
C LEU A 209 -11.26 6.86 3.25
N ILE A 210 -10.57 6.03 2.45
CA ILE A 210 -9.45 6.53 1.67
C ILE A 210 -9.87 7.46 0.53
N VAL A 211 -11.01 7.19 -0.12
CA VAL A 211 -11.57 8.07 -1.15
C VAL A 211 -12.03 9.39 -0.53
N ALA A 212 -12.72 9.36 0.61
CA ALA A 212 -13.12 10.57 1.32
C ALA A 212 -11.91 11.42 1.74
N LEU A 213 -10.86 10.78 2.27
CA LEU A 213 -9.60 11.47 2.59
C LEU A 213 -8.93 12.03 1.33
N ALA A 214 -8.91 11.29 0.22
CA ALA A 214 -8.29 11.75 -1.02
C ALA A 214 -9.05 12.95 -1.63
N ILE A 215 -10.39 12.95 -1.58
CA ILE A 215 -11.23 14.08 -1.96
C ILE A 215 -10.96 15.28 -1.04
N GLY A 216 -10.97 15.08 0.27
CA GLY A 216 -10.69 16.13 1.25
C GLY A 216 -9.30 16.74 1.06
N MET A 217 -8.28 15.89 0.89
CA MET A 217 -6.91 16.33 0.59
C MET A 217 -6.84 17.14 -0.70
N ARG A 218 -7.50 16.69 -1.77
CA ARG A 218 -7.57 17.42 -3.04
C ARG A 218 -8.26 18.78 -2.86
N GLY A 219 -9.35 18.81 -2.10
CA GLY A 219 -10.13 20.00 -1.78
C GLY A 219 -9.39 21.02 -0.93
N ILE A 220 -8.22 20.72 -0.36
CA ILE A 220 -7.42 21.70 0.41
C ILE A 220 -6.10 22.07 -0.27
N LEU A 221 -5.84 21.55 -1.48
CA LEU A 221 -4.63 21.88 -2.21
C LEU A 221 -4.56 23.34 -2.65
N PHE A 222 -5.69 24.05 -2.77
CA PHE A 222 -5.69 25.49 -3.05
C PHE A 222 -5.32 26.35 -1.83
N LEU A 223 -5.34 25.78 -0.62
CA LEU A 223 -4.93 26.48 0.60
C LEU A 223 -3.41 26.59 0.71
N SER A 224 -2.93 27.67 1.33
CA SER A 224 -1.52 27.81 1.68
C SER A 224 -1.07 26.76 2.72
N PRO A 225 0.22 26.40 2.79
CA PRO A 225 0.72 25.44 3.79
C PRO A 225 0.35 25.80 5.24
N ARG A 226 0.31 27.11 5.58
CA ARG A 226 -0.12 27.57 6.91
C ARG A 226 -1.59 27.26 7.18
N GLN A 227 -2.47 27.50 6.20
CA GLN A 227 -3.90 27.21 6.30
C GLN A 227 -4.15 25.69 6.36
N ARG A 228 -3.45 24.89 5.54
CA ARG A 228 -3.55 23.42 5.58
C ARG A 228 -3.18 22.86 6.96
N LYS A 229 -2.10 23.35 7.57
CA LYS A 229 -1.71 22.95 8.93
C LYS A 229 -2.76 23.31 9.98
N ARG A 230 -3.29 24.54 9.95
CA ARG A 230 -4.35 24.96 10.87
C ARG A 230 -5.60 24.09 10.71
N LEU A 231 -6.04 23.88 9.48
CA LEU A 231 -7.19 23.02 9.18
C LEU A 231 -6.94 21.58 9.63
N PHE A 232 -5.75 21.04 9.39
CA PHE A 232 -5.38 19.70 9.86
C PHE A 232 -5.47 19.58 11.38
N VAL A 233 -4.97 20.56 12.14
CA VAL A 233 -5.07 20.55 13.61
C VAL A 233 -6.53 20.59 14.06
N VAL A 234 -7.35 21.46 13.45
CA VAL A 234 -8.78 21.53 13.76
C VAL A 234 -9.48 20.20 13.47
N LEU A 235 -9.27 19.64 12.28
CA LEU A 235 -9.84 18.35 11.87
C LEU A 235 -9.34 17.17 12.70
N ALA A 236 -8.09 17.20 13.17
CA ALA A 236 -7.55 16.17 14.05
C ALA A 236 -8.23 16.22 15.42
N ILE A 237 -8.44 17.41 15.98
CA ILE A 237 -9.11 17.59 17.27
C ILE A 237 -10.60 17.22 17.16
N THR A 238 -11.31 17.74 16.16
CA THR A 238 -12.73 17.43 15.97
C THR A 238 -12.94 15.97 15.57
N GLY A 239 -12.07 15.43 14.71
CA GLY A 239 -12.08 14.01 14.33
C GLY A 239 -11.87 13.10 15.54
N LEU A 240 -10.93 13.43 16.43
CA LEU A 240 -10.74 12.69 17.67
C LEU A 240 -11.99 12.75 18.56
N ALA A 241 -12.61 13.93 18.70
CA ALA A 241 -13.85 14.07 19.47
C ALA A 241 -15.00 13.24 18.87
N VAL A 242 -15.13 13.21 17.54
CA VAL A 242 -16.14 12.39 16.83
C VAL A 242 -15.86 10.91 17.00
N ILE A 243 -14.60 10.47 16.93
CA ILE A 243 -14.24 9.06 17.16
C ILE A 243 -14.57 8.67 18.61
N VAL A 244 -14.18 9.48 19.60
CA VAL A 244 -14.48 9.23 21.01
C VAL A 244 -15.99 9.18 21.23
N ALA A 245 -16.74 10.13 20.70
CA ALA A 245 -18.21 10.12 20.78
C ALA A 245 -18.79 8.88 20.10
N GLY A 246 -18.35 8.54 18.89
CA GLY A 246 -18.80 7.37 18.15
C GLY A 246 -18.54 6.06 18.88
N VAL A 247 -17.40 5.92 19.55
CA VAL A 247 -17.10 4.74 20.38
C VAL A 247 -17.99 4.69 21.63
N ASN A 248 -18.25 5.82 22.29
CA ASN A 248 -19.06 5.86 23.52
C ASN A 248 -20.58 5.78 23.28
N PHE A 249 -21.05 6.20 22.10
CA PHE A 249 -22.49 6.29 21.78
C PHE A 249 -22.94 5.26 20.72
N GLY A 250 -22.28 4.11 20.63
CA GLY A 250 -22.72 2.97 19.79
C GLY A 250 -22.53 3.16 18.28
N GLY A 251 -21.70 4.11 17.85
CA GLY A 251 -21.38 4.33 16.44
C GLY A 251 -20.65 3.14 15.80
N VAL A 252 -19.90 2.37 16.58
CA VAL A 252 -19.27 1.12 16.14
C VAL A 252 -20.33 0.07 15.82
N ASP A 253 -21.31 -0.13 16.70
CA ASP A 253 -22.44 -1.05 16.48
C ASP A 253 -23.26 -0.66 15.25
N LEU A 254 -23.53 0.63 15.07
CA LEU A 254 -24.29 1.13 13.90
C LEU A 254 -23.57 0.85 12.58
N VAL A 255 -22.27 1.14 12.51
CA VAL A 255 -21.48 0.91 11.29
C VAL A 255 -21.37 -0.57 11.00
N LEU A 256 -21.09 -1.41 12.01
CA LEU A 256 -20.95 -2.86 11.80
C LEU A 256 -22.29 -3.53 11.51
N GLY A 257 -23.37 -3.12 12.17
CA GLY A 257 -24.72 -3.60 11.93
C GLY A 257 -25.20 -3.32 10.50
N ALA A 258 -24.76 -2.23 9.86
CA ALA A 258 -25.03 -1.98 8.44
C ALA A 258 -24.41 -3.01 7.49
N PHE A 259 -23.42 -3.77 7.95
CA PHE A 259 -22.82 -4.90 7.23
C PHE A 259 -23.28 -6.26 7.77
N GLY A 260 -24.31 -6.28 8.62
CA GLY A 260 -24.78 -7.50 9.29
C GLY A 260 -23.75 -8.08 10.28
N LYS A 261 -22.88 -7.23 10.83
CA LYS A 261 -21.83 -7.64 11.77
C LYS A 261 -22.11 -7.12 13.17
N ASP A 262 -21.86 -7.97 14.15
CA ASP A 262 -21.86 -7.56 15.55
C ASP A 262 -20.56 -6.81 15.91
N SER A 263 -20.64 -5.88 16.86
CA SER A 263 -19.49 -5.09 17.34
C SER A 263 -18.41 -5.92 18.01
N THR A 264 -18.78 -7.09 18.50
CA THR A 264 -17.86 -8.07 19.05
C THR A 264 -17.01 -8.70 17.97
N LEU A 265 -17.30 -8.55 16.66
CA LEU A 265 -16.60 -9.26 15.57
C LEU A 265 -16.28 -10.69 16.01
N THR A 266 -17.25 -11.42 16.57
CA THR A 266 -17.08 -12.53 17.53
C THR A 266 -15.95 -13.51 17.19
N GLY A 267 -15.77 -13.87 15.91
CA GLY A 267 -14.65 -14.70 15.47
C GLY A 267 -13.27 -14.04 15.59
N ARG A 268 -13.13 -12.74 15.31
CA ARG A 268 -11.87 -11.99 15.37
C ARG A 268 -11.48 -11.59 16.79
N THR A 269 -12.40 -11.19 17.67
CA THR A 269 -12.04 -10.82 19.04
C THR A 269 -11.51 -12.00 19.83
N TYR A 270 -12.15 -13.17 19.70
CA TYR A 270 -11.64 -14.41 20.25
C TYR A 270 -10.27 -14.76 19.66
N LEU A 271 -10.14 -14.76 18.33
CA LEU A 271 -8.86 -15.03 17.65
C LEU A 271 -7.73 -14.09 18.09
N TRP A 272 -8.03 -12.80 18.28
CA TRP A 272 -7.08 -11.80 18.76
C TRP A 272 -6.66 -12.04 20.19
N GLN A 273 -7.58 -12.46 21.07
CA GLN A 273 -7.25 -12.85 22.43
C GLN A 273 -6.27 -14.03 22.41
N GLN A 274 -6.53 -15.06 21.59
CA GLN A 274 -5.62 -16.20 21.43
C GLN A 274 -4.23 -15.76 20.94
N GLY A 275 -4.17 -14.82 19.99
CA GLY A 275 -2.90 -14.24 19.54
C GLY A 275 -2.17 -13.44 20.63
N ILE A 276 -2.89 -12.68 21.46
CA ILE A 276 -2.30 -11.93 22.59
C ILE A 276 -1.75 -12.90 23.66
N GLU A 277 -2.48 -13.96 23.97
CA GLU A 277 -2.05 -15.02 24.90
C GLU A 277 -0.81 -15.76 24.38
N ALA A 278 -0.77 -16.06 23.07
CA ALA A 278 0.42 -16.64 22.42
C ALA A 278 1.62 -15.67 22.46
N ALA A 279 1.40 -14.39 22.16
CA ALA A 279 2.45 -13.37 22.21
C ALA A 279 3.03 -13.20 23.63
N ALA A 280 2.22 -13.37 24.68
CA ALA A 280 2.65 -13.28 26.06
C ALA A 280 3.67 -14.36 26.46
N GLN A 281 3.73 -15.48 25.74
CA GLN A 281 4.70 -16.55 25.99
C GLN A 281 6.11 -16.18 25.52
N HIS A 282 6.23 -15.38 24.45
CA HIS A 282 7.50 -14.96 23.87
C HIS A 282 7.51 -13.45 23.57
N PRO A 283 7.37 -12.58 24.59
CA PRO A 283 6.98 -11.18 24.40
C PRO A 283 8.00 -10.34 23.65
N LEU A 284 9.30 -10.61 23.78
CA LEU A 284 10.34 -9.75 23.19
C LEU A 284 10.72 -10.16 21.75
N PHE A 285 10.90 -11.45 21.52
CA PHE A 285 11.47 -11.99 20.27
C PHE A 285 10.50 -12.83 19.43
N GLY A 286 9.32 -13.17 19.98
CA GLY A 286 8.35 -14.04 19.34
C GLY A 286 8.87 -15.46 19.11
N VAL A 287 8.10 -16.25 18.34
CA VAL A 287 8.41 -17.65 18.03
C VAL A 287 9.29 -17.83 16.78
N GLY A 288 9.65 -16.75 16.10
CA GLY A 288 10.33 -16.75 14.80
C GLY A 288 9.40 -16.28 13.68
N TYR A 289 9.92 -15.48 12.74
CA TYR A 289 9.14 -14.96 11.61
C TYR A 289 8.54 -16.11 10.80
N GLN A 290 7.21 -16.07 10.57
CA GLN A 290 6.43 -17.15 9.94
C GLN A 290 6.58 -18.52 10.60
N GLY A 291 6.99 -18.57 11.88
CA GLY A 291 7.22 -19.79 12.65
C GLY A 291 6.01 -20.23 13.49
N TYR A 292 4.92 -19.46 13.52
CA TYR A 292 3.73 -19.77 14.32
C TYR A 292 2.80 -20.75 13.60
N TRP A 293 2.29 -20.39 12.41
CA TRP A 293 1.34 -21.19 11.64
C TRP A 293 1.98 -22.37 10.90
N VAL A 294 2.45 -23.38 11.64
CA VAL A 294 3.15 -24.56 11.11
C VAL A 294 2.39 -25.84 11.47
N GLN A 295 2.17 -26.70 10.48
CA GLN A 295 1.48 -27.99 10.68
C GLN A 295 2.23 -28.88 11.67
N GLY A 296 1.48 -29.52 12.56
CA GLY A 296 2.00 -30.35 13.65
C GLY A 296 2.29 -29.61 14.95
N PHE A 297 2.15 -28.27 15.00
CA PHE A 297 2.20 -27.52 16.27
C PHE A 297 0.83 -27.46 16.91
N SER A 298 0.76 -27.67 18.23
CA SER A 298 -0.51 -27.87 18.95
C SER A 298 -1.46 -26.68 18.85
N GLU A 299 -0.96 -25.45 19.01
CA GLU A 299 -1.81 -24.24 18.98
C GLU A 299 -2.38 -23.94 17.58
N PRO A 300 -1.57 -23.91 16.50
CA PRO A 300 -2.12 -23.80 15.14
C PRO A 300 -3.13 -24.89 14.78
N GLU A 301 -2.87 -26.15 15.13
CA GLU A 301 -3.79 -27.27 14.85
C GLU A 301 -5.13 -27.06 15.56
N ARG A 302 -5.10 -26.69 16.85
CA ARG A 302 -6.32 -26.36 17.61
C ARG A 302 -7.10 -25.22 16.96
N LEU A 303 -6.42 -24.13 16.59
CA LEU A 303 -7.08 -22.95 15.99
C LEU A 303 -7.62 -23.24 14.58
N TRP A 304 -6.94 -24.05 13.76
CA TRP A 304 -7.49 -24.46 12.47
C TRP A 304 -8.74 -25.31 12.63
N ASP A 305 -8.76 -26.23 13.60
CA ASP A 305 -9.94 -27.06 13.87
C ASP A 305 -11.11 -26.22 14.40
N GLU A 306 -10.86 -25.29 15.35
CA GLU A 306 -11.89 -24.39 15.92
C GLU A 306 -12.51 -23.44 14.87
N PHE A 307 -11.72 -22.98 13.90
CA PHE A 307 -12.16 -22.08 12.83
C PHE A 307 -12.52 -22.81 11.53
N TYR A 308 -12.64 -24.13 11.55
CA TYR A 308 -13.03 -24.97 10.40
C TYR A 308 -12.11 -24.82 9.16
N ILE A 309 -10.82 -24.59 9.38
CA ILE A 309 -9.81 -24.43 8.33
C ILE A 309 -9.21 -25.80 7.96
N ALA A 310 -9.96 -26.56 7.17
CA ALA A 310 -9.56 -27.91 6.75
C ALA A 310 -8.23 -27.95 5.97
N SER A 311 -7.86 -26.86 5.28
CA SER A 311 -6.61 -26.77 4.51
C SER A 311 -5.36 -26.62 5.38
N ARG A 312 -5.52 -26.25 6.67
CA ARG A 312 -4.42 -26.01 7.63
C ARG A 312 -3.30 -25.12 7.07
N THR A 313 -3.71 -24.12 6.28
CA THR A 313 -2.85 -23.17 5.56
C THR A 313 -3.65 -21.88 5.31
N GLY A 314 -2.96 -20.76 5.07
CA GLY A 314 -3.60 -19.49 4.69
C GLY A 314 -4.40 -18.79 5.79
N PHE A 315 -4.25 -19.22 7.05
CA PHE A 315 -4.93 -18.65 8.22
C PHE A 315 -3.99 -17.75 9.03
N HIS A 316 -4.53 -16.72 9.66
CA HIS A 316 -3.79 -15.72 10.42
C HIS A 316 -4.70 -14.92 11.36
N PHE A 317 -4.12 -14.18 12.29
CA PHE A 317 -4.85 -13.38 13.27
C PHE A 317 -5.64 -12.21 12.68
N HIS A 318 -5.51 -11.92 11.37
CA HIS A 318 -6.20 -10.79 10.71
C HIS A 318 -5.92 -9.45 11.42
N ASN A 319 -4.73 -9.31 12.00
CA ASN A 319 -4.29 -8.07 12.63
C ASN A 319 -2.77 -8.07 12.58
N THR A 320 -2.20 -7.18 11.77
CA THR A 320 -0.77 -7.09 11.54
C THR A 320 0.00 -6.97 12.86
N PHE A 321 -0.50 -6.21 13.82
CA PHE A 321 0.21 -5.96 15.08
C PHE A 321 0.24 -7.20 15.96
N ILE A 322 -0.88 -7.90 16.09
CA ILE A 322 -0.95 -9.15 16.86
C ILE A 322 -0.08 -10.22 16.18
N GLU A 323 -0.27 -10.45 14.88
CA GLU A 323 0.49 -11.41 14.10
C GLU A 323 2.00 -11.17 14.22
N THR A 324 2.44 -9.93 14.01
CA THR A 324 3.86 -9.57 14.10
C THR A 324 4.41 -9.76 15.51
N THR A 325 3.60 -9.50 16.55
CA THR A 325 4.03 -9.69 17.95
C THR A 325 4.16 -11.17 18.29
N VAL A 326 3.26 -12.03 17.81
CA VAL A 326 3.38 -13.49 17.99
C VAL A 326 4.66 -14.01 17.31
N GLU A 327 4.88 -13.62 16.06
CA GLU A 327 6.01 -14.14 15.28
C GLU A 327 7.36 -13.54 15.68
N THR A 328 7.42 -12.25 15.99
CA THR A 328 8.69 -11.51 16.15
C THR A 328 8.76 -10.68 17.43
N GLY A 329 7.76 -10.77 18.30
CA GLY A 329 7.72 -10.07 19.58
C GLY A 329 7.58 -8.54 19.45
N LEU A 330 7.65 -7.89 20.61
CA LEU A 330 7.57 -6.43 20.73
C LEU A 330 8.68 -5.72 19.95
N ILE A 331 9.84 -6.35 19.76
CA ILE A 331 10.93 -5.78 18.96
C ILE A 331 10.52 -5.71 17.48
N GLY A 332 10.08 -6.82 16.90
CA GLY A 332 9.73 -6.86 15.48
C GLY A 332 8.54 -5.97 15.15
N VAL A 333 7.47 -5.99 15.96
CA VAL A 333 6.32 -5.10 15.75
C VAL A 333 6.71 -3.62 15.88
N SER A 334 7.61 -3.27 16.82
CA SER A 334 8.10 -1.89 16.96
C SER A 334 8.88 -1.43 15.73
N LEU A 335 9.71 -2.30 15.15
CA LEU A 335 10.43 -1.99 13.91
C LEU A 335 9.47 -1.77 12.73
N LEU A 336 8.46 -2.65 12.58
CA LEU A 336 7.47 -2.54 11.52
C LEU A 336 6.61 -1.27 11.67
N VAL A 337 6.13 -0.98 12.88
CA VAL A 337 5.36 0.22 13.23
C VAL A 337 6.19 1.48 12.99
N ALA A 338 7.47 1.49 13.39
CA ALA A 338 8.36 2.62 13.14
C ALA A 338 8.48 2.92 11.64
N ILE A 339 8.57 1.90 10.78
CA ILE A 339 8.62 2.09 9.34
C ILE A 339 7.29 2.67 8.81
N LEU A 340 6.16 2.11 9.25
CA LEU A 340 4.81 2.55 8.86
C LEU A 340 4.54 4.00 9.23
N LEU A 341 4.79 4.35 10.50
CA LEU A 341 4.55 5.70 11.00
C LEU A 341 5.52 6.70 10.38
N THR A 342 6.79 6.33 10.16
CA THR A 342 7.74 7.20 9.46
C THR A 342 7.26 7.50 8.03
N GLY A 343 6.79 6.48 7.31
CA GLY A 343 6.18 6.62 5.98
C GLY A 343 4.99 7.57 5.98
N LEU A 344 4.01 7.31 6.83
CA LEU A 344 2.78 8.10 6.92
C LEU A 344 3.05 9.54 7.36
N VAL A 345 3.72 9.73 8.49
CA VAL A 345 4.00 11.07 9.06
C VAL A 345 4.92 11.86 8.13
N GLY A 346 5.91 11.22 7.51
CA GLY A 346 6.81 11.87 6.57
C GLY A 346 6.09 12.43 5.34
N HIS A 347 5.21 11.63 4.72
CA HIS A 347 4.44 12.09 3.56
C HIS A 347 3.33 13.06 3.95
N LEU A 348 2.70 12.90 5.12
CA LEU A 348 1.74 13.85 5.66
C LEU A 348 2.39 15.21 5.93
N LYS A 349 3.60 15.22 6.50
CA LYS A 349 4.38 16.43 6.69
C LYS A 349 4.63 17.13 5.35
N ARG A 350 5.10 16.39 4.32
CA ARG A 350 5.28 16.92 2.95
C ARG A 350 3.98 17.48 2.37
N PHE A 351 2.85 16.80 2.58
CA PHE A 351 1.54 17.27 2.15
C PHE A 351 1.15 18.62 2.79
N LEU A 352 1.45 18.79 4.08
CA LEU A 352 1.13 19.99 4.85
C LEU A 352 2.13 21.14 4.64
N THR A 353 3.39 20.85 4.24
CA THR A 353 4.44 21.87 4.10
C THR A 353 4.70 22.29 2.67
N ASP A 354 4.62 21.36 1.72
CA ASP A 354 5.05 21.61 0.35
C ASP A 354 3.93 22.33 -0.43
N ILE A 355 4.33 23.26 -1.30
CA ILE A 355 3.38 23.96 -2.18
C ILE A 355 2.72 22.95 -3.12
N ARG A 356 3.54 22.09 -3.74
CA ARG A 356 3.09 21.03 -4.62
C ARG A 356 4.04 19.82 -4.56
N ASN A 357 3.50 18.67 -4.18
CA ASN A 357 4.21 17.39 -4.13
C ASN A 357 3.25 16.24 -4.46
N ASP A 358 2.85 16.15 -5.72
CA ASP A 358 1.84 15.18 -6.19
C ASP A 358 2.23 13.73 -5.83
N GLU A 359 3.53 13.40 -5.80
CA GLU A 359 4.03 12.10 -5.33
C GLU A 359 3.67 11.83 -3.86
N SER A 360 3.97 12.76 -2.96
CA SER A 360 3.64 12.59 -1.55
C SER A 360 2.14 12.54 -1.30
N TYR A 361 1.33 13.19 -2.15
CA TYR A 361 -0.13 13.20 -2.00
C TYR A 361 -0.72 11.81 -2.27
N VAL A 362 -0.20 11.10 -3.28
CA VAL A 362 -0.58 9.70 -3.54
C VAL A 362 -0.02 8.78 -2.44
N LEU A 363 1.22 9.01 -2.01
CA LEU A 363 1.86 8.13 -1.03
C LEU A 363 1.27 8.26 0.39
N VAL A 364 0.76 9.44 0.79
CA VAL A 364 -0.04 9.57 2.02
C VAL A 364 -1.24 8.64 1.97
N GLY A 365 -1.96 8.61 0.85
CA GLY A 365 -3.17 7.80 0.79
C GLY A 365 -2.87 6.30 0.80
N ILE A 366 -1.80 5.86 0.13
CA ILE A 366 -1.32 4.47 0.25
C ILE A 366 -0.94 4.14 1.69
N ALA A 367 -0.17 5.00 2.37
CA ALA A 367 0.23 4.78 3.76
C ALA A 367 -0.98 4.70 4.71
N THR A 368 -1.99 5.56 4.51
CA THR A 368 -3.23 5.53 5.29
C THR A 368 -4.05 4.29 5.01
N LEU A 369 -4.15 3.84 3.76
CA LEU A 369 -4.83 2.60 3.42
C LEU A 369 -4.15 1.40 4.11
N LEU A 370 -2.83 1.31 4.03
CA LEU A 370 -2.08 0.22 4.66
C LEU A 370 -2.18 0.27 6.19
N LEU A 371 -2.12 1.46 6.81
CA LEU A 371 -2.29 1.60 8.26
C LEU A 371 -3.69 1.18 8.71
N THR A 372 -4.74 1.63 8.02
CA THR A 372 -6.12 1.32 8.41
C THR A 372 -6.40 -0.17 8.27
N ARG A 373 -5.88 -0.79 7.20
CA ARG A 373 -5.99 -2.24 7.00
C ARG A 373 -5.12 -3.06 7.96
N ALA A 374 -3.99 -2.54 8.45
CA ALA A 374 -3.11 -3.27 9.38
C ALA A 374 -3.81 -3.69 10.68
N PHE A 375 -4.87 -3.01 11.11
CA PHE A 375 -5.68 -3.41 12.28
C PHE A 375 -6.56 -4.64 12.04
N VAL A 376 -6.79 -5.00 10.78
CA VAL A 376 -7.84 -5.96 10.38
C VAL A 376 -7.39 -6.94 9.30
N GLU A 377 -6.16 -6.82 8.79
CA GLU A 377 -5.49 -7.69 7.84
C GLU A 377 -3.97 -7.64 8.02
N ILE A 378 -3.23 -8.50 7.33
CA ILE A 378 -1.76 -8.66 7.42
C ILE A 378 -1.00 -8.25 6.15
N ASP A 379 -1.54 -7.29 5.40
CA ASP A 379 -1.12 -6.95 4.03
C ASP A 379 0.37 -6.50 3.89
N ILE A 380 1.03 -6.11 4.98
CA ILE A 380 2.42 -5.60 4.98
C ILE A 380 3.47 -6.59 5.53
N LEU A 381 3.02 -7.71 6.13
CA LEU A 381 3.90 -8.62 6.87
C LEU A 381 4.51 -9.71 5.98
N ASN A 382 3.85 -10.09 4.89
CA ASN A 382 4.28 -11.22 4.05
C ASN A 382 5.10 -10.79 2.83
N PRO A 383 6.04 -11.64 2.36
CA PRO A 383 6.74 -11.43 1.10
C PRO A 383 5.78 -11.57 -0.07
N TYR A 384 6.12 -10.95 -1.20
CA TYR A 384 5.35 -11.06 -2.45
C TYR A 384 3.88 -10.65 -2.32
N GLN A 385 3.57 -9.77 -1.37
CA GLN A 385 2.28 -9.11 -1.31
C GLN A 385 2.40 -7.66 -1.79
N ILE A 386 1.33 -7.17 -2.42
CA ILE A 386 1.31 -5.81 -2.91
C ILE A 386 1.37 -4.79 -1.77
N GLY A 387 0.80 -5.10 -0.61
CA GLY A 387 0.84 -4.22 0.56
C GLY A 387 2.26 -4.01 1.07
N SER A 388 3.03 -5.08 1.29
CA SER A 388 4.44 -4.98 1.71
C SER A 388 5.32 -4.32 0.62
N PHE A 389 5.04 -4.54 -0.66
CA PHE A 389 5.74 -3.84 -1.74
C PHE A 389 5.50 -2.32 -1.70
N LEU A 390 4.24 -1.91 -1.63
CA LEU A 390 3.84 -0.50 -1.54
C LEU A 390 4.30 0.16 -0.23
N PHE A 391 4.35 -0.61 0.85
CA PHE A 391 4.86 -0.18 2.15
C PHE A 391 6.32 0.28 2.06
N TYR A 392 7.22 -0.59 1.57
CA TYR A 392 8.64 -0.25 1.42
C TYR A 392 8.87 0.79 0.31
N TYR A 393 8.08 0.75 -0.76
CA TYR A 393 8.14 1.78 -1.80
C TYR A 393 7.83 3.17 -1.20
N THR A 394 6.73 3.27 -0.46
CA THR A 394 6.26 4.51 0.17
C THR A 394 7.29 5.03 1.18
N ALA A 395 7.67 4.21 2.16
CA ALA A 395 8.66 4.57 3.16
C ALA A 395 10.02 4.95 2.52
N GLY A 396 10.42 4.23 1.47
CA GLY A 396 11.65 4.48 0.73
C GLY A 396 11.68 5.84 0.01
N LYS A 397 10.56 6.32 -0.53
CA LYS A 397 10.48 7.62 -1.24
C LYS A 397 10.78 8.82 -0.35
N LEU A 398 10.65 8.69 0.97
CA LEU A 398 11.08 9.74 1.90
C LEU A 398 12.60 9.96 1.89
N THR A 399 13.37 8.93 1.57
CA THR A 399 14.84 8.98 1.53
C THR A 399 15.39 9.59 0.24
N MET A 400 14.55 9.73 -0.78
CA MET A 400 14.90 10.36 -2.05
C MET A 400 14.86 11.88 -1.94
N LYS A 401 15.83 12.55 -2.56
CA LYS A 401 15.80 14.01 -2.71
C LYS A 401 14.60 14.36 -3.59
N THR A 402 13.67 15.15 -3.07
CA THR A 402 12.60 15.76 -3.86
C THR A 402 13.26 16.58 -4.97
N ARG A 403 13.22 16.11 -6.22
CA ARG A 403 13.63 16.94 -7.36
C ARG A 403 12.58 18.02 -7.49
N ALA A 404 12.90 19.25 -7.07
CA ALA A 404 12.10 20.39 -7.45
C ALA A 404 11.93 20.36 -8.98
N PRO A 405 10.71 20.51 -9.52
CA PRO A 405 10.55 20.69 -10.95
C PRO A 405 11.43 21.87 -11.34
N LYS A 406 12.35 21.65 -12.30
CA LYS A 406 13.08 22.78 -12.90
C LYS A 406 12.01 23.76 -13.39
N PRO A 407 12.05 25.05 -13.05
CA PRO A 407 11.19 26.03 -13.70
C PRO A 407 11.47 25.88 -15.19
N VAL A 408 10.44 25.49 -15.94
CA VAL A 408 10.49 25.58 -17.40
C VAL A 408 10.65 27.06 -17.68
N PRO A 409 11.74 27.51 -18.33
CA PRO A 409 11.84 28.89 -18.75
C PRO A 409 10.58 29.21 -19.55
N LEU A 410 9.87 30.27 -19.19
CA LEU A 410 8.78 30.78 -20.02
C LEU A 410 9.29 30.87 -21.46
N ALA A 411 8.49 30.38 -22.41
CA ALA A 411 8.79 30.58 -23.81
C ALA A 411 9.00 32.10 -24.04
N PRO A 412 9.90 32.52 -24.95
CA PRO A 412 10.11 33.95 -25.23
C PRO A 412 8.79 34.69 -25.52
N GLU A 413 7.81 33.96 -26.05
CA GLU A 413 6.45 34.40 -26.40
C GLU A 413 5.58 34.78 -25.19
N ASP A 414 5.88 34.24 -23.98
CA ASP A 414 5.17 34.53 -22.73
C ASP A 414 5.81 35.68 -21.93
N ARG A 415 6.91 36.26 -22.42
CA ARG A 415 7.45 37.50 -21.84
C ARG A 415 6.64 38.66 -22.40
N MET A 416 5.60 39.07 -21.68
CA MET A 416 5.07 40.42 -21.87
C MET A 416 6.21 41.41 -21.61
N GLU A 417 6.76 42.00 -22.67
CA GLU A 417 7.56 43.21 -22.55
C GLU A 417 6.68 44.25 -21.86
N PHE A 418 7.12 44.72 -20.70
CA PHE A 418 6.53 45.86 -20.03
C PHE A 418 6.74 47.07 -20.94
N VAL A 419 5.80 47.34 -21.84
CA VAL A 419 5.77 48.58 -22.61
C VAL A 419 5.48 49.69 -21.60
N PRO A 420 6.39 50.67 -21.40
CA PRO A 420 6.10 51.81 -20.55
C PRO A 420 4.88 52.55 -21.10
N SER A 421 3.97 52.96 -20.23
CA SER A 421 2.78 53.74 -20.60
C SER A 421 3.18 54.95 -21.42
N MET A 422 2.71 55.00 -22.66
CA MET A 422 2.93 56.11 -23.60
C MET A 422 2.40 57.40 -22.96
N ASN A 423 3.28 58.37 -22.71
CA ASN A 423 2.92 59.71 -22.24
C ASN A 423 2.00 60.35 -23.27
N TRP A 424 0.76 60.63 -22.88
CA TRP A 424 -0.15 61.46 -23.65
C TRP A 424 0.27 62.93 -23.42
N GLU A 425 1.10 63.49 -24.29
CA GLU A 425 1.24 64.95 -24.35
C GLU A 425 0.35 65.49 -25.46
N SER A 426 -0.60 66.33 -25.04
CA SER A 426 -1.55 67.05 -25.87
C SER A 426 -0.83 68.01 -26.82
N ARG A 427 -0.85 67.74 -28.13
CA ARG A 427 -0.57 68.76 -29.14
C ARG A 427 -1.80 69.66 -29.32
N ILE A 428 -1.75 70.82 -28.66
CA ILE A 428 -2.60 71.99 -28.94
C ILE A 428 -1.85 72.88 -29.95
N SER A 429 -2.51 73.18 -31.09
CA SER A 429 -2.32 74.28 -32.08
C SER A 429 -0.89 74.68 -32.50
N ARG A 430 -0.57 74.82 -33.80
CA ARG A 430 -1.04 75.87 -34.72
C ARG A 430 -0.74 75.47 -36.16
#